data_AF-A0AAJ2R988-F1
#
_entry.id   AF-A0AAJ2R988-F1
#
_cell.length_a   1.000
_cell.length_b   1.000
_cell.length_c   1.000
_cell.angle_alpha   90.00
_cell.angle_beta   90.00
_cell.angle_gamma   90.00
#
_symmetry.space_group_name_H-M   'P 1'
#
loop_
_entity.id
_entity.type
_entity.pdbx_description
1 polymer ?
#
loop_
_entity_poly.entity_id
_entity_poly.type
_entity_poly.pdbx_seq_one_letter_code
_entity_poly.pdbx_strand_id
1 'polypeptide(L)'
;MTGREMLIAAGRAVGHDQDPTFLPLVECGYWNPRVDSGQNFQLAAALRISVEHNDPYDHHPWVCASVWTDGDSSEQQYLEDVPDESQRADRMRLAILRCAAAQAPKEGV
;
A
#
# COMPACT_ATOMS: atom_id res chain seq x y z
N MET A 1 8.94 -9.40 2.94
CA MET A 1 9.21 -8.30 2.01
C MET A 1 9.76 -7.13 2.81
N THR A 2 10.90 -6.56 2.42
CA THR A 2 11.47 -5.37 3.05
C THR A 2 10.67 -4.12 2.65
N GLY A 3 10.84 -3.01 3.39
CA GLY A 3 10.19 -1.73 3.06
C GLY A 3 10.53 -1.24 1.64
N ARG A 4 11.78 -1.43 1.21
CA ARG A 4 12.24 -1.09 -0.14
C ARG A 4 11.59 -1.97 -1.20
N GLU A 5 11.53 -3.28 -0.98
CA GLU A 5 10.87 -4.21 -1.91
C GLU A 5 9.39 -3.89 -2.07
N MET A 6 8.68 -3.54 -0.99
CA MET A 6 7.27 -3.15 -1.04
C MET A 6 7.06 -1.89 -1.89
N LEU A 7 7.93 -0.88 -1.74
CA LEU A 7 7.85 0.33 -2.56
C LEU A 7 8.07 0.03 -4.05
N ILE A 8 9.07 -0.77 -4.39
CA ILE A 8 9.33 -1.18 -5.78
C ILE A 8 8.13 -1.94 -6.36
N ALA A 9 7.59 -2.90 -5.61
CA ALA A 9 6.44 -3.68 -6.04
C ALA A 9 5.19 -2.81 -6.24
N ALA A 10 4.89 -1.91 -5.30
CA ALA A 10 3.78 -0.98 -5.42
C ALA A 10 3.94 -0.02 -6.61
N GLY A 11 5.17 0.43 -6.90
CA GLY A 11 5.46 1.23 -8.09
C GLY A 11 5.16 0.48 -9.38
N ARG A 12 5.60 -0.79 -9.46
CA ARG A 12 5.28 -1.68 -10.59
C ARG A 12 3.77 -1.86 -10.78
N ALA A 13 3.01 -1.99 -9.68
CA ALA A 13 1.55 -2.16 -9.74
C ALA A 13 0.83 -0.98 -10.41
N VAL A 14 1.34 0.25 -10.28
CA VAL A 14 0.78 1.45 -10.94
C VAL A 14 1.46 1.80 -12.25
N GLY A 15 2.25 0.89 -12.82
CA GLY A 15 2.93 1.09 -14.10
C GLY A 15 4.12 2.05 -14.04
N HIS A 16 4.73 2.26 -12.87
CA HIS A 16 6.06 2.88 -12.82
C HIS A 16 7.06 1.83 -13.32
N ASP A 17 7.43 1.94 -14.58
CA ASP A 17 8.20 0.94 -15.30
C ASP A 17 9.62 0.76 -14.75
N GLN A 18 10.24 -0.38 -15.06
CA GLN A 18 11.53 -0.87 -14.54
C GLN A 18 12.76 -0.09 -15.03
N ASP A 19 12.73 1.24 -15.05
CA ASP A 19 13.97 1.98 -15.28
C ASP A 19 14.84 1.92 -14.00
N PRO A 20 16.04 1.32 -14.03
CA PRO A 20 16.96 1.39 -12.89
C PRO A 20 17.31 2.84 -12.50
N THR A 21 17.04 3.81 -13.38
CA THR A 21 17.08 5.25 -13.09
C THR A 21 15.79 5.84 -12.50
N PHE A 22 14.84 5.00 -12.06
CA PHE A 22 13.76 5.40 -11.14
C PHE A 22 14.23 5.43 -9.68
N LEU A 23 15.36 4.77 -9.37
CA LEU A 23 15.99 4.78 -8.05
C LEU A 23 16.60 6.14 -7.61
N PRO A 24 17.11 7.04 -8.49
CA PRO A 24 17.46 8.41 -8.17
C PRO A 24 16.27 9.40 -8.19
N LEU A 25 15.06 9.00 -8.65
CA LEU A 25 13.81 9.76 -8.43
C LEU A 25 13.27 9.58 -7.01
N VAL A 26 13.75 8.55 -6.32
CA VAL A 26 13.79 8.53 -4.86
C VAL A 26 14.65 9.75 -4.49
N GLU A 27 15.93 9.86 -4.86
CA GLU A 27 16.78 11.01 -4.44
C GLU A 27 16.42 12.48 -4.77
N CYS A 28 15.58 12.77 -5.77
CA CYS A 28 15.35 14.17 -6.24
C CYS A 28 13.91 14.72 -6.11
N GLY A 29 12.98 13.97 -5.51
CA GLY A 29 11.56 14.36 -5.43
C GLY A 29 10.62 13.21 -5.03
N TYR A 30 11.21 12.21 -4.38
CA TYR A 30 10.71 11.03 -3.71
C TYR A 30 9.23 10.68 -3.91
N TRP A 31 8.96 9.78 -4.88
CA TRP A 31 7.80 8.91 -4.74
C TRP A 31 8.04 7.94 -3.57
N ASN A 32 7.41 8.23 -2.44
CA ASN A 32 7.44 7.47 -1.20
C ASN A 32 6.06 7.51 -0.50
N PRO A 33 5.08 6.73 -0.99
CA PRO A 33 3.75 6.61 -0.37
C PRO A 33 3.77 6.02 1.04
N ARG A 34 4.93 5.59 1.57
CA ARG A 34 5.05 5.17 2.98
C ARG A 34 5.00 6.37 3.93
N VAL A 35 5.51 7.52 3.50
CA VAL A 35 5.70 8.73 4.33
C VAL A 35 4.96 9.96 3.78
N ASP A 36 4.54 9.94 2.53
CA ASP A 36 3.70 10.98 1.92
C ASP A 36 2.25 10.51 1.79
N SER A 37 1.32 11.21 2.44
CA SER A 37 -0.10 10.84 2.45
C SER A 37 -0.81 11.11 1.13
N GLY A 38 -0.37 12.11 0.36
CA GLY A 38 -0.95 12.43 -0.94
C GLY A 38 -0.65 11.33 -1.96
N GLN A 39 0.61 10.88 -2.01
CA GLN A 39 1.02 9.77 -2.84
C GLN A 39 0.39 8.44 -2.41
N ASN A 40 0.22 8.24 -1.09
CA ASN A 40 -0.47 7.05 -0.58
C ASN A 40 -1.95 6.99 -1.00
N PHE A 41 -2.65 8.13 -0.92
CA PHE A 41 -4.03 8.24 -1.38
C PHE A 41 -4.15 8.03 -2.89
N GLN A 42 -3.24 8.62 -3.69
CA GLN A 42 -3.17 8.40 -5.14
C GLN A 42 -2.93 6.92 -5.47
N LEU A 43 -2.05 6.24 -4.73
CA LEU A 43 -1.78 4.82 -4.87
C LEU A 43 -3.03 3.98 -4.60
N ALA A 44 -3.74 4.25 -3.51
CA ALA A 44 -4.99 3.56 -3.18
C ALA A 44 -6.05 3.75 -4.27
N ALA A 45 -6.22 4.98 -4.75
CA ALA A 45 -7.17 5.29 -5.81
C ALA A 45 -6.82 4.61 -7.14
N ALA A 46 -5.54 4.64 -7.55
CA ALA A 46 -5.08 4.04 -8.80
C ALA A 46 -5.32 2.52 -8.84
N LEU A 47 -5.16 1.85 -7.70
CA LEU A 47 -5.31 0.40 -7.56
C LEU A 47 -6.68 -0.04 -7.05
N ARG A 48 -7.64 0.90 -6.90
CA ARG A 48 -8.99 0.64 -6.39
C ARG A 48 -8.98 -0.05 -5.01
N ILE A 49 -8.00 0.30 -4.18
CA ILE A 49 -7.86 -0.23 -2.82
C ILE A 49 -8.91 0.44 -1.94
N SER A 50 -9.70 -0.38 -1.26
CA SER A 50 -10.64 0.04 -0.22
C SER A 50 -9.94 0.07 1.13
N VAL A 51 -10.30 1.03 1.99
CA VAL A 51 -9.69 1.20 3.31
C VAL A 51 -10.80 1.24 4.35
N GLU A 52 -10.71 0.36 5.33
CA GLU A 52 -11.64 0.28 6.45
C GLU A 52 -10.89 0.56 7.75
N HIS A 53 -11.49 1.36 8.61
CA HIS A 53 -11.03 1.59 9.97
C HIS A 53 -12.07 1.02 10.92
N ASN A 54 -11.58 0.35 11.95
CA ASN A 54 -12.41 -0.13 13.03
C ASN A 54 -12.93 1.01 13.92
N ASP A 55 -13.85 0.69 14.83
CA ASP A 55 -14.36 1.67 15.80
C ASP A 55 -13.24 2.13 16.75
N PRO A 56 -13.08 3.44 17.00
CA PRO A 56 -12.01 3.96 17.87
C PRO A 56 -12.15 3.55 19.35
N TYR A 57 -13.29 3.00 19.76
CA TYR A 57 -13.54 2.52 21.11
C TYR A 57 -13.42 1.01 21.26
N ASP A 58 -13.11 0.27 20.18
CA ASP A 58 -12.80 -1.15 20.27
C ASP A 58 -11.52 -1.39 21.07
N HIS A 59 -11.48 -2.52 21.78
CA HIS A 59 -10.31 -2.93 22.56
C HIS A 59 -9.10 -3.33 21.72
N HIS A 60 -9.26 -3.46 20.40
CA HIS A 60 -8.19 -3.83 19.49
C HIS A 60 -8.28 -2.97 18.21
N PRO A 61 -7.71 -1.76 18.23
CA PRO A 61 -7.79 -0.85 17.08
C PRO A 61 -7.01 -1.39 15.88
N TRP A 62 -7.61 -1.32 14.68
CA TRP A 62 -7.02 -1.80 13.43
C TRP A 62 -7.42 -0.93 12.23
N VAL A 63 -6.64 -1.10 11.16
CA VAL A 63 -6.97 -0.60 9.81
C VAL A 63 -6.75 -1.72 8.81
N CYS A 64 -7.66 -1.84 7.85
CA CYS A 64 -7.61 -2.85 6.81
C CYS A 64 -7.57 -2.16 5.44
N ALA A 65 -6.68 -2.62 4.58
CA ALA A 65 -6.71 -2.29 3.16
C ALA A 65 -7.08 -3.53 2.36
N SER A 66 -8.01 -3.40 1.42
CA SER A 66 -8.49 -4.52 0.62
C SER A 66 -8.61 -4.20 -0.86
N VAL A 67 -8.54 -5.24 -1.69
CA VAL A 67 -8.70 -5.14 -3.15
C VAL A 67 -9.38 -6.38 -3.69
N TRP A 68 -10.27 -6.17 -4.65
CA TRP A 68 -10.91 -7.24 -5.42
C TRP A 68 -10.05 -7.58 -6.62
N THR A 69 -9.65 -8.85 -6.72
CA THR A 69 -8.91 -9.36 -7.87
C THR A 69 -9.87 -10.05 -8.83
N ASP A 70 -9.94 -9.57 -10.07
CA ASP A 70 -10.77 -10.20 -11.11
C ASP A 70 -10.34 -11.66 -11.31
N GLY A 71 -11.29 -12.60 -11.14
CA GLY A 71 -11.07 -14.03 -11.37
C GLY A 71 -10.91 -14.88 -10.12
N ASP A 72 -10.58 -14.28 -8.97
CA ASP A 72 -10.68 -14.93 -7.66
C ASP A 72 -11.88 -14.35 -6.92
N SER A 73 -12.83 -15.19 -6.52
CA SER A 73 -14.00 -14.78 -5.73
C SER A 73 -13.65 -14.36 -4.29
N SER A 74 -12.38 -14.07 -3.98
CA SER A 74 -11.90 -13.70 -2.66
C SER A 74 -11.25 -12.33 -2.67
N GLU A 75 -11.77 -11.44 -1.82
CA GLU A 75 -11.15 -10.18 -1.46
C GLU A 75 -9.79 -10.44 -0.77
N GLN A 76 -8.72 -9.78 -1.22
CA GLN A 76 -7.45 -9.80 -0.51
C GLN A 76 -7.43 -8.68 0.52
N GLN A 77 -7.18 -9.01 1.79
CA GLN A 77 -7.22 -8.09 2.92
C GLN A 77 -5.86 -8.01 3.62
N TYR A 78 -5.45 -6.80 3.97
CA TYR A 78 -4.20 -6.48 4.66
C TYR A 78 -4.51 -5.66 5.90
N LEU A 79 -4.57 -6.35 7.05
CA LEU A 79 -4.87 -5.77 8.35
C LEU A 79 -3.59 -5.34 9.07
N GLU A 80 -3.61 -4.14 9.65
CA GLU A 80 -2.55 -3.60 10.49
C GLU A 80 -3.14 -3.19 11.84
N ASP A 81 -2.56 -3.70 12.91
CA ASP A 81 -2.89 -3.29 14.27
C ASP A 81 -2.48 -1.83 14.50
N VAL A 82 -3.27 -1.13 15.31
CA VAL A 82 -3.04 0.25 15.74
C VAL A 82 -2.87 0.27 17.25
N PRO A 83 -1.64 0.07 17.78
CA PRO A 83 -1.40 0.08 19.23
C PRO A 83 -1.62 1.45 19.88
N ASP A 84 -1.52 2.52 19.09
CA ASP A 84 -1.67 3.91 19.50
C ASP A 84 -2.32 4.69 18.34
N GLU A 85 -3.37 5.47 18.64
CA GLU A 85 -4.10 6.27 17.66
C GLU A 85 -3.22 7.27 16.90
N SER A 86 -2.14 7.76 17.51
CA SER A 86 -1.15 8.61 16.83
C SER A 86 -0.47 7.90 15.65
N GLN A 87 -0.45 6.57 15.64
CA GLN A 87 0.12 5.76 14.56
C GLN A 87 -0.89 5.39 13.48
N ARG A 88 -2.19 5.70 13.64
CA ARG A 88 -3.25 5.22 12.73
C ARG A 88 -2.97 5.58 11.26
N ALA A 89 -2.54 6.82 11.02
CA ALA A 89 -2.16 7.25 9.66
C ALA A 89 -0.97 6.42 9.12
N ASP A 90 0.03 6.13 9.95
CA ASP A 90 1.18 5.33 9.55
C ASP A 90 0.81 3.88 9.27
N ARG A 91 -0.10 3.30 10.06
CA ARG A 91 -0.61 1.93 9.86
C ARG A 91 -1.47 1.83 8.62
N MET A 92 -2.32 2.84 8.36
CA MET A 92 -3.12 2.92 7.15
C MET A 92 -2.23 2.94 5.90
N ARG A 93 -1.21 3.81 5.90
CA ARG A 93 -0.26 3.89 4.78
C ARG A 93 0.47 2.57 4.54
N LEU A 94 0.82 1.85 5.62
CA LEU A 94 1.44 0.54 5.53
C LEU A 94 0.50 -0.52 4.95
N ALA A 95 -0.76 -0.57 5.41
CA ALA A 95 -1.78 -1.49 4.90
C ALA A 95 -1.98 -1.30 3.39
N ILE A 96 -2.18 -0.05 2.95
CA ILE A 96 -2.30 0.32 1.53
C ILE A 96 -1.06 -0.10 0.75
N LEU A 97 0.13 0.16 1.28
CA LEU A 97 1.38 -0.18 0.60
C LEU A 97 1.56 -1.69 0.43
N ARG A 98 1.19 -2.49 1.44
CA ARG A 98 1.21 -3.96 1.37
C ARG A 98 0.21 -4.49 0.35
N CYS A 99 -1.00 -3.92 0.36
CA CYS A 99 -2.04 -4.24 -0.61
C CYS A 99 -1.57 -3.93 -2.04
N ALA A 100 -1.03 -2.73 -2.26
CA ALA A 100 -0.49 -2.31 -3.55
C ALA A 100 0.67 -3.19 -4.04
N ALA A 101 1.61 -3.53 -3.15
CA ALA A 101 2.74 -4.40 -3.48
C ALA A 101 2.30 -5.79 -3.94
N ALA A 102 1.19 -6.31 -3.42
CA ALA A 102 0.64 -7.60 -3.84
C ALA A 102 -0.02 -7.57 -5.22
N GLN A 103 -0.43 -6.39 -5.69
CA GLN A 103 -0.98 -6.17 -7.03
C GLN A 103 0.11 -6.00 -8.10
N ALA A 104 1.39 -6.06 -7.72
CA ALA A 104 2.48 -6.01 -8.68
C ALA A 104 2.36 -7.18 -9.69
N PRO A 105 2.55 -6.93 -11.00
CA PRO A 105 2.56 -8.00 -11.98
C PRO A 105 3.57 -9.08 -11.59
N LYS A 106 3.13 -10.34 -11.55
CA LYS A 106 4.04 -11.47 -11.39
C LYS A 106 4.88 -11.55 -12.67
N GLU A 107 6.20 -11.62 -12.53
CA GLU A 107 7.08 -11.86 -13.68
C GLU A 107 6.59 -13.12 -14.40
N GLY A 108 6.41 -12.99 -15.73
CA GLY A 108 5.46 -13.78 -16.50
C GLY A 108 5.57 -15.31 -16.38
N VAL A 109 4.40 -15.94 -16.51
CA VAL A 109 4.23 -17.24 -17.16
C VAL A 109 4.34 -17.04 -18.66
#